data_AF-A0AAD9PM78-F1
#
_entry.id   AF-A0AAD9PM78-F1
#
_cell.length_a   1.000
_cell.length_b   1.000
_cell.length_c   1.000
_cell.angle_alpha   90.00
_cell.angle_beta   90.00
_cell.angle_gamma   90.00
#
_symmetry.space_group_name_H-M   'P 1'
#
loop_
_entity.id
_entity.type
_entity.pdbx_description
1 polymer ?
#
loop_
_entity_poly.entity_id
_entity_poly.type
_entity_poly.pdbx_seq_one_letter_code
_entity_poly.pdbx_strand_id
1 'polypeptide(L)'
;MHCPIPGVNDGHDNYPHKEDARQQHCDFFKVPKDHPRRKRNGAYYSLEYRDPENEGNIVKVIVLDVRYNRQCYYSCLCNICTISKWPSVRVFFMRLLQHVTGIGCEHRGDTLGEEQWKWLEGQLTDSNAAAHILVSSMQVFSTLPVTETWGLLPHAKKRLAELLKATRPRNLVVLSGDVHYGEIMESHGLVEITSSSLTHSLKELESGKSVFKMLMHYAFCLVLSMYKEHNSTMTQQSKVCLAIHTQVTCTGNMSIRISLFTKYGMEYMYTLRRNHDPYEPYNRATEPGSFLNNVYIIKCTSWPYKILVFMTIFIIISWSIQIALIISWGLIWGHQGMRGHGKEL
;
A
#
# COMPACT_ATOMS: atom_id res chain seq x y z
N MET A 1 -18.46 15.25 -22.43
CA MET A 1 -19.10 14.18 -21.64
C MET A 1 -18.39 14.10 -20.29
N HIS A 2 -19.02 14.62 -19.24
CA HIS A 2 -18.55 14.50 -17.86
C HIS A 2 -18.92 13.11 -17.34
N CYS A 3 -17.98 12.43 -16.70
CA CYS A 3 -18.23 11.20 -15.98
C CYS A 3 -18.32 11.54 -14.49
N PRO A 4 -19.50 11.49 -13.85
CA PRO A 4 -19.62 11.62 -12.41
C PRO A 4 -19.40 10.22 -11.82
N ILE A 5 -18.15 9.85 -11.58
CA ILE A 5 -17.82 8.71 -10.71
C ILE A 5 -17.22 9.31 -9.45
N PRO A 6 -17.86 9.16 -8.27
CA PRO A 6 -17.23 9.48 -7.01
C PRO A 6 -15.94 8.67 -6.87
N GLY A 7 -14.80 9.35 -6.74
CA GLY A 7 -13.49 8.72 -6.62
C GLY A 7 -12.98 8.18 -7.94
N VAL A 8 -12.29 9.03 -8.72
CA VAL A 8 -11.39 8.54 -9.76
C VAL A 8 -10.33 7.67 -9.07
N ASN A 9 -10.26 6.38 -9.42
CA ASN A 9 -9.18 5.52 -8.96
C ASN A 9 -7.85 6.15 -9.37
N ASP A 10 -6.94 6.32 -8.41
CA ASP A 10 -5.69 7.06 -8.60
C ASP A 10 -5.89 8.57 -8.96
N GLY A 11 -6.96 9.22 -8.52
CA GLY A 11 -7.15 10.68 -8.61
C GLY A 11 -6.17 11.47 -7.73
N HIS A 12 -5.65 12.60 -8.23
CA HIS A 12 -4.64 13.42 -7.54
C HIS A 12 -5.21 14.80 -7.14
N ASP A 13 -4.35 15.65 -6.58
CA ASP A 13 -4.65 17.00 -6.08
C ASP A 13 -5.36 17.93 -7.08
N ASN A 14 -5.26 17.68 -8.39
CA ASN A 14 -5.97 18.42 -9.43
C ASN A 14 -7.34 17.80 -9.79
N TYR A 15 -7.82 16.80 -9.05
CA TYR A 15 -9.14 16.22 -9.26
C TYR A 15 -10.22 17.30 -9.07
N PRO A 16 -11.02 17.63 -10.11
CA PRO A 16 -11.94 18.77 -10.06
C PRO A 16 -13.00 18.70 -8.97
N HIS A 17 -13.37 17.49 -8.54
CA HIS A 17 -14.44 17.24 -7.56
C HIS A 17 -13.90 16.81 -6.19
N LYS A 18 -12.65 17.17 -5.83
CA LYS A 18 -12.09 16.79 -4.52
C LYS A 18 -12.84 17.43 -3.34
N GLU A 19 -13.36 18.65 -3.51
CA GLU A 19 -14.22 19.30 -2.52
C GLU A 19 -15.54 18.55 -2.34
N ASP A 20 -16.17 18.16 -3.47
CA ASP A 20 -17.42 17.40 -3.46
C ASP A 20 -17.22 16.03 -2.79
N ALA A 21 -16.10 15.35 -3.08
CA ALA A 21 -15.75 14.09 -2.44
C ALA A 21 -15.55 14.24 -0.93
N ARG A 22 -14.85 15.29 -0.47
CA ARG A 22 -14.71 15.61 0.96
C ARG A 22 -16.08 15.88 1.60
N GLN A 23 -16.93 16.62 0.91
CA GLN A 23 -18.27 16.96 1.38
C GLN A 23 -19.15 15.70 1.51
N GLN A 24 -19.17 14.83 0.50
CA GLN A 24 -19.87 13.55 0.52
C GLN A 24 -19.37 12.62 1.64
N HIS A 25 -18.05 12.57 1.86
CA HIS A 25 -17.48 11.83 3.00
C HIS A 25 -18.02 12.37 4.33
N CYS A 26 -18.02 13.69 4.52
CA CYS A 26 -18.56 14.32 5.73
C CYS A 26 -20.07 14.06 5.89
N ASP A 27 -20.83 14.05 4.79
CA ASP A 27 -22.27 13.77 4.79
C ASP A 27 -22.56 12.32 5.15
N PHE A 28 -21.80 11.36 4.62
CA PHE A 28 -21.91 9.94 4.95
C PHE A 28 -21.70 9.68 6.44
N PHE A 29 -20.65 10.28 7.02
CA PHE A 29 -20.36 10.18 8.45
C PHE A 29 -21.17 11.15 9.33
N LYS A 30 -22.16 11.85 8.74
CA LYS A 30 -23.06 12.78 9.44
C LYS A 30 -22.31 13.84 10.27
N VAL A 31 -21.16 14.29 9.76
CA VAL A 31 -20.36 15.34 10.40
C VAL A 31 -21.18 16.64 10.45
N PRO A 32 -21.25 17.37 11.59
CA PRO A 32 -22.01 18.62 11.68
C PRO A 32 -21.61 19.64 10.60
N LYS A 33 -22.58 20.45 10.12
CA LYS A 33 -22.38 21.38 8.99
C LYS A 33 -21.34 22.47 9.28
N ASP A 34 -21.19 22.84 10.54
CA ASP A 34 -20.25 23.85 11.05
C ASP A 34 -18.87 23.29 11.41
N HIS A 35 -18.71 21.96 11.45
CA HIS A 35 -17.46 21.31 11.84
C HIS A 35 -16.28 21.73 10.92
N PRO A 36 -15.09 22.04 11.48
CA PRO A 36 -13.90 22.43 10.70
C PRO A 36 -13.52 21.49 9.54
N ARG A 37 -13.82 20.19 9.63
CA ARG A 37 -13.55 19.17 8.62
C ARG A 37 -14.21 19.48 7.28
N ARG A 38 -15.34 20.20 7.29
CA ARG A 38 -16.06 20.61 6.08
C ARG A 38 -15.48 21.84 5.39
N LYS A 39 -14.55 22.55 6.04
CA LYS A 39 -13.97 23.81 5.55
C LYS A 39 -12.50 23.71 5.19
N ARG A 40 -11.78 22.74 5.77
CA ARG A 40 -10.35 22.56 5.56
C ARG A 40 -10.01 21.67 4.37
N ASN A 41 -8.72 21.66 4.03
CA ASN A 41 -8.16 20.89 2.93
C ASN A 41 -7.94 19.42 3.31
N GLY A 42 -9.04 18.66 3.33
CA GLY A 42 -9.06 17.22 3.61
C GLY A 42 -10.06 16.82 4.69
N ALA A 43 -10.44 15.54 4.70
CA ALA A 43 -11.41 14.96 5.63
C ALA A 43 -10.79 14.25 6.83
N TYR A 44 -9.48 14.41 7.07
CA TYR A 44 -8.74 13.81 8.19
C TYR A 44 -9.36 14.19 9.54
N TYR A 45 -9.12 13.41 10.59
CA TYR A 45 -9.59 13.70 11.96
C TYR A 45 -8.92 12.79 12.99
N SER A 46 -9.11 13.09 14.28
CA SER A 46 -8.68 12.22 15.37
C SER A 46 -9.84 11.97 16.35
N LEU A 47 -9.75 10.85 17.07
CA LEU A 47 -10.65 10.46 18.14
C LEU A 47 -9.82 9.99 19.33
N GLU A 48 -10.30 10.27 20.54
CA GLU A 48 -9.72 9.74 21.77
C GLU A 48 -10.76 8.84 22.44
N TYR A 49 -10.37 7.60 22.69
CA TYR A 49 -11.15 6.64 23.46
C TYR A 49 -10.55 6.55 24.84
N ARG A 50 -11.35 6.90 25.85
CA ARG A 50 -10.97 6.86 27.26
C ARG A 50 -11.53 5.59 27.86
N ASP A 51 -10.71 4.89 28.62
CA ASP A 51 -11.14 3.77 29.43
C ASP A 51 -12.12 4.28 30.51
N PRO A 52 -13.36 3.77 30.58
CA PRO A 52 -14.34 4.17 31.58
C PRO A 52 -13.88 3.94 33.02
N GLU A 53 -13.00 2.97 33.25
CA GLU A 53 -12.52 2.63 34.60
C GLU A 53 -11.17 3.31 34.93
N ASN A 54 -10.51 3.92 33.94
CA ASN A 54 -9.27 4.67 34.12
C ASN A 54 -9.16 5.79 33.08
N GLU A 55 -9.69 6.97 33.39
CA GLU A 55 -9.75 8.10 32.43
C GLU A 55 -8.39 8.57 31.89
N GLY A 56 -7.29 8.22 32.58
CA GLY A 56 -5.92 8.46 32.15
C GLY A 56 -5.41 7.48 31.08
N ASN A 57 -6.11 6.36 30.87
CA ASN A 57 -5.80 5.38 29.85
C ASN A 57 -6.54 5.73 28.55
N ILE A 58 -5.82 6.34 27.61
CA ILE A 58 -6.39 6.89 26.37
C ILE A 58 -5.81 6.15 25.16
N VAL A 59 -6.67 5.72 24.24
CA VAL A 59 -6.29 5.28 22.90
C VAL A 59 -6.62 6.38 21.91
N LYS A 60 -5.61 6.89 21.21
CA LYS A 60 -5.77 7.94 20.20
C LYS A 60 -5.81 7.34 18.81
N VAL A 61 -6.92 7.53 18.12
CA VAL A 61 -7.10 7.13 16.71
C VAL A 61 -6.92 8.36 15.84
N ILE A 62 -5.98 8.28 14.89
CA ILE A 62 -5.61 9.37 13.98
C ILE A 62 -5.91 8.90 12.58
N VAL A 63 -6.91 9.50 11.94
CA VAL A 63 -7.37 9.14 10.60
C VAL A 63 -6.85 10.15 9.60
N LEU A 64 -5.96 9.70 8.71
CA LEU A 64 -5.40 10.49 7.64
C LEU A 64 -6.33 10.50 6.43
N ASP A 65 -6.43 11.65 5.79
CA ASP A 65 -6.83 11.77 4.39
C ASP A 65 -5.55 11.75 3.54
N VAL A 66 -5.35 10.68 2.78
CA VAL A 66 -4.18 10.49 1.91
C VAL A 66 -4.57 10.61 0.43
N ARG A 67 -5.73 11.21 0.15
CA ARG A 67 -6.30 11.33 -1.19
C ARG A 67 -6.47 12.79 -1.59
N TYR A 68 -6.96 13.63 -0.68
CA TYR A 68 -7.34 15.01 -0.98
C TYR A 68 -6.16 15.88 -1.49
N ASN A 69 -4.99 15.78 -0.85
CA ASN A 69 -3.76 16.51 -1.24
C ASN A 69 -2.75 15.62 -1.97
N ARG A 70 -3.18 14.44 -2.45
CA ARG A 70 -2.27 13.46 -3.06
C ARG A 70 -1.78 13.95 -4.41
N GLN A 71 -0.51 14.31 -4.49
CA GLN A 71 0.13 14.70 -5.73
C GLN A 71 0.35 13.48 -6.64
N CYS A 72 0.59 13.76 -7.92
CA CYS A 72 0.95 12.72 -8.88
C CYS A 72 2.13 11.87 -8.41
N TYR A 73 2.10 10.57 -8.67
CA TYR A 73 3.30 9.72 -8.64
C TYR A 73 4.27 10.12 -9.75
N TYR A 74 5.50 9.61 -9.69
CA TYR A 74 6.55 9.91 -10.67
C TYR A 74 6.08 9.71 -12.14
N SER A 75 5.49 8.56 -12.43
CA SER A 75 4.63 8.45 -13.63
C SER A 75 3.29 9.07 -13.29
N CYS A 76 3.13 10.36 -13.54
CA CYS A 76 1.84 11.02 -13.46
C CYS A 76 0.95 10.41 -14.57
N LEU A 77 0.27 9.31 -14.22
CA LEU A 77 -0.63 8.56 -15.11
C LEU A 77 -1.96 9.30 -15.29
N CYS A 78 -2.08 10.52 -14.79
CA CYS A 78 -3.33 11.27 -14.69
C CYS A 78 -3.86 11.74 -16.05
N ASN A 79 -2.99 11.80 -17.07
CA ASN A 79 -3.40 12.00 -18.47
C ASN A 79 -3.71 10.68 -19.21
N ILE A 80 -3.72 9.52 -18.55
CA ILE A 80 -4.02 8.21 -19.20
C ILE A 80 -5.51 7.85 -19.08
N CYS A 81 -6.28 8.53 -18.23
CA CYS A 81 -7.75 8.39 -18.24
C CYS A 81 -8.37 8.80 -19.60
N THR A 82 -7.65 9.54 -20.44
CA THR A 82 -8.09 9.94 -21.78
C THR A 82 -7.61 9.01 -22.91
N ILE A 83 -6.65 8.11 -22.67
CA ILE A 83 -6.03 7.29 -23.74
C ILE A 83 -6.09 5.79 -23.41
N SER A 84 -7.01 5.10 -24.11
CA SER A 84 -7.07 3.64 -24.36
C SER A 84 -7.59 2.73 -23.24
N LYS A 85 -8.21 1.61 -23.67
CA LYS A 85 -8.75 0.49 -22.86
C LYS A 85 -7.68 -0.35 -22.13
N TRP A 86 -6.43 0.10 -22.09
CA TRP A 86 -5.30 -0.58 -21.43
C TRP A 86 -4.64 0.19 -20.25
N PRO A 87 -5.35 0.93 -19.36
CA PRO A 87 -4.69 1.71 -18.32
C PRO A 87 -3.89 0.83 -17.35
N SER A 88 -4.50 -0.25 -16.84
CA SER A 88 -3.95 -1.02 -15.72
C SER A 88 -2.66 -1.77 -16.06
N VAL A 89 -2.56 -2.32 -17.27
CA VAL A 89 -1.36 -3.03 -17.72
C VAL A 89 -0.20 -2.05 -17.87
N ARG A 90 -0.44 -0.88 -18.49
CA ARG A 90 0.57 0.16 -18.63
C ARG A 90 1.04 0.67 -17.27
N VAL A 91 0.14 0.91 -16.33
CA VAL A 91 0.46 1.31 -14.95
C VAL A 91 1.36 0.28 -14.28
N PHE A 92 1.00 -1.00 -14.37
CA PHE A 92 1.79 -2.11 -13.82
C PHE A 92 3.21 -2.14 -14.39
N PHE A 93 3.36 -2.11 -15.72
CA PHE A 93 4.67 -2.14 -16.37
C PHE A 93 5.51 -0.91 -16.03
N MET A 94 4.91 0.28 -15.98
CA MET A 94 5.63 1.51 -15.62
C MET A 94 6.11 1.48 -14.17
N ARG A 95 5.29 0.97 -13.24
CA ARG A 95 5.66 0.78 -11.83
C ARG A 95 6.80 -0.24 -11.68
N LEU A 96 6.74 -1.36 -12.41
CA LEU A 96 7.82 -2.34 -12.43
C LEU A 96 9.11 -1.77 -13.01
N LEU A 97 9.03 -1.05 -14.13
CA LEU A 97 10.17 -0.40 -14.76
C LEU A 97 10.81 0.61 -13.81
N GLN A 98 10.03 1.44 -13.11
CA GLN A 98 10.54 2.37 -12.09
C GLN A 98 11.29 1.64 -10.98
N HIS A 99 10.72 0.55 -10.48
CA HIS A 99 11.35 -0.26 -9.43
C HIS A 99 12.71 -0.82 -9.88
N VAL A 100 12.77 -1.44 -11.06
CA VAL A 100 14.02 -2.05 -11.58
C VAL A 100 15.05 -0.99 -11.96
N THR A 101 14.63 0.11 -12.58
CA THR A 101 15.55 1.15 -13.05
C THR A 101 15.91 2.17 -11.98
N GLY A 102 15.22 2.22 -10.85
CA GLY A 102 15.41 3.29 -9.86
C GLY A 102 14.92 4.67 -10.32
N ILE A 103 14.16 4.73 -11.42
CA ILE A 103 13.63 5.98 -11.96
C ILE A 103 12.52 6.50 -11.03
N GLY A 104 12.61 7.77 -10.63
CA GLY A 104 11.66 8.38 -9.69
C GLY A 104 11.97 8.17 -8.21
N CYS A 105 13.16 7.66 -7.87
CA CYS A 105 13.58 7.47 -6.48
C CYS A 105 13.59 8.77 -5.63
N GLU A 106 13.80 9.94 -6.26
CA GLU A 106 13.79 11.26 -5.62
C GLU A 106 12.48 12.04 -5.88
N HIS A 107 11.39 11.32 -6.17
CA HIS A 107 10.10 11.95 -6.45
C HIS A 107 9.59 12.72 -5.22
N ARG A 108 9.37 14.02 -5.39
CA ARG A 108 9.00 14.96 -4.31
C ARG A 108 7.49 15.08 -4.08
N GLY A 109 6.71 14.16 -4.63
CA GLY A 109 5.26 14.14 -4.43
C GLY A 109 4.86 14.00 -2.97
N ASP A 110 3.80 14.70 -2.58
CA ASP A 110 3.18 14.63 -1.26
C ASP A 110 1.82 13.93 -1.26
N THR A 111 1.34 13.51 -0.09
CA THR A 111 0.02 12.91 0.11
C THR A 111 -0.89 13.66 1.08
N LEU A 112 -0.30 14.35 2.07
CA LEU A 112 -1.08 15.00 3.14
C LEU A 112 -1.29 16.49 2.91
N GLY A 113 -0.34 17.19 2.28
CA GLY A 113 -0.32 18.65 2.23
C GLY A 113 0.13 19.27 3.56
N GLU A 114 0.69 20.48 3.50
CA GLU A 114 1.32 21.12 4.67
C GLU A 114 0.36 21.34 5.85
N GLU A 115 -0.92 21.62 5.59
CA GLU A 115 -1.91 21.80 6.65
C GLU A 115 -2.10 20.52 7.47
N GLN A 116 -2.26 19.38 6.80
CA GLN A 116 -2.45 18.10 7.47
C GLN A 116 -1.15 17.58 8.08
N TRP A 117 0.02 17.86 7.49
CA TRP A 117 1.32 17.55 8.10
C TRP A 117 1.49 18.23 9.46
N LYS A 118 1.25 19.54 9.52
CA LYS A 118 1.29 20.30 10.79
C LYS A 118 0.27 19.79 11.79
N TRP A 119 -0.94 19.47 11.32
CA TRP A 119 -1.96 18.87 12.18
C TRP A 119 -1.53 17.51 12.73
N LEU A 120 -0.96 16.64 11.91
CA LEU A 120 -0.49 15.31 12.31
C LEU A 120 0.64 15.40 13.32
N GLU A 121 1.60 16.29 13.10
CA GLU A 121 2.67 16.59 14.07
C GLU A 121 2.09 17.02 15.41
N GLY A 122 1.10 17.92 15.42
CA GLY A 122 0.40 18.31 16.64
C GLY A 122 -0.43 17.19 17.29
N GLN A 123 -0.86 16.17 16.54
CA GLN A 123 -1.54 15.01 17.14
C GLN A 123 -0.58 14.06 17.86
N LEU A 124 0.69 14.03 17.44
CA LEU A 124 1.68 13.06 17.92
C LEU A 124 2.64 13.66 18.96
N THR A 125 2.96 14.94 18.84
CA THR A 125 3.86 15.65 19.76
C THR A 125 3.27 15.67 21.16
N ASP A 126 4.05 15.25 22.15
CA ASP A 126 3.69 15.21 23.58
C ASP A 126 2.33 14.54 23.87
N SER A 127 1.93 13.60 23.02
CA SER A 127 0.66 12.88 23.20
C SER A 127 0.75 11.95 24.40
N ASN A 128 -0.14 12.17 25.38
CA ASN A 128 -0.25 11.36 26.59
C ASN A 128 -1.04 10.06 26.40
N ALA A 129 -1.47 9.75 25.17
CA ALA A 129 -2.20 8.51 24.90
C ALA A 129 -1.33 7.27 25.17
N ALA A 130 -1.93 6.26 25.79
CA ALA A 130 -1.31 4.98 26.08
C ALA A 130 -1.03 4.18 24.80
N ALA A 131 -1.83 4.39 23.76
CA ALA A 131 -1.63 3.81 22.43
C ALA A 131 -2.09 4.74 21.30
N HIS A 132 -1.52 4.56 20.11
CA HIS A 132 -1.83 5.33 18.91
C HIS A 132 -2.21 4.41 17.76
N ILE A 133 -3.32 4.69 17.11
CA ILE A 133 -3.73 4.02 15.87
C ILE A 133 -3.67 5.03 14.74
N LEU A 134 -2.74 4.86 13.81
CA LEU A 134 -2.62 5.68 12.61
C LEU A 134 -3.34 5.00 11.45
N VAL A 135 -4.43 5.59 10.98
CA VAL A 135 -5.25 5.04 9.89
C VAL A 135 -4.88 5.75 8.58
N SER A 136 -4.53 4.97 7.57
CA SER A 136 -4.19 5.43 6.22
C SER A 136 -5.00 4.64 5.20
N SER A 137 -5.62 5.25 4.19
CA SER A 137 -6.39 4.47 3.21
C SER A 137 -5.50 3.65 2.26
N MET A 138 -4.19 3.90 2.20
CA MET A 138 -3.20 3.16 1.39
C MET A 138 -2.12 2.55 2.29
N GLN A 139 -1.48 1.45 1.87
CA GLN A 139 -0.44 0.80 2.68
C GLN A 139 0.79 1.70 2.90
N VAL A 140 1.32 1.67 4.13
CA VAL A 140 2.46 2.49 4.55
C VAL A 140 3.79 1.72 4.43
N PHE A 141 3.85 0.48 4.94
CA PHE A 141 5.07 -0.32 5.04
C PHE A 141 5.31 -1.17 3.81
N SER A 142 4.26 -1.45 3.04
CA SER A 142 4.34 -2.20 1.78
C SER A 142 5.53 -1.75 0.95
N THR A 143 6.32 -2.72 0.49
CA THR A 143 7.40 -2.48 -0.48
C THR A 143 7.02 -2.99 -1.87
N LEU A 144 5.73 -3.30 -2.08
CA LEU A 144 5.22 -3.81 -3.33
C LEU A 144 5.08 -2.63 -4.30
N PRO A 145 5.84 -2.59 -5.40
CA PRO A 145 5.85 -1.42 -6.28
C PRO A 145 4.60 -1.33 -7.16
N VAL A 146 3.77 -2.37 -7.23
CA VAL A 146 2.68 -2.49 -8.21
C VAL A 146 1.34 -1.97 -7.72
N THR A 147 1.12 -1.87 -6.41
CA THR A 147 -0.10 -1.31 -5.81
C THR A 147 0.10 0.14 -5.40
N GLU A 148 -1.00 0.82 -5.12
CA GLU A 148 -0.94 2.16 -4.58
C GLU A 148 -0.46 2.13 -3.13
N THR A 149 0.68 2.76 -2.85
CA THR A 149 1.29 2.76 -1.51
C THR A 149 2.03 4.07 -1.27
N TRP A 150 2.33 4.35 0.01
CA TRP A 150 3.20 5.46 0.39
C TRP A 150 4.59 5.37 -0.25
N GLY A 151 5.08 4.17 -0.60
CA GLY A 151 6.40 4.04 -1.17
C GLY A 151 6.53 4.44 -2.64
N LEU A 152 5.41 4.79 -3.29
CA LEU A 152 5.42 5.54 -4.56
C LEU A 152 5.62 7.05 -4.35
N LEU A 153 5.58 7.54 -3.10
CA LEU A 153 5.84 8.93 -2.68
C LEU A 153 7.01 8.94 -1.67
N PRO A 154 8.24 8.70 -2.15
CA PRO A 154 9.38 8.43 -1.29
C PRO A 154 9.69 9.57 -0.30
N HIS A 155 9.54 10.82 -0.72
CA HIS A 155 9.71 11.98 0.17
C HIS A 155 8.63 12.06 1.25
N ALA A 156 7.36 11.84 0.92
CA ALA A 156 6.27 11.82 1.90
C ALA A 156 6.43 10.68 2.91
N LYS A 157 6.80 9.48 2.44
CA LYS A 157 7.08 8.32 3.30
C LYS A 157 8.28 8.56 4.22
N LYS A 158 9.34 9.19 3.71
CA LYS A 158 10.49 9.63 4.52
C LYS A 158 10.07 10.63 5.60
N ARG A 159 9.29 11.65 5.24
CA ARG A 159 8.77 12.65 6.18
C ARG A 159 7.92 12.02 7.28
N LEU A 160 7.07 11.03 6.94
CA LEU A 160 6.32 10.27 7.94
C LEU A 160 7.25 9.54 8.91
N ALA A 161 8.25 8.81 8.40
CA ALA A 161 9.20 8.10 9.24
C ALA A 161 10.02 9.04 10.15
N GLU A 162 10.44 10.19 9.63
CA GLU A 162 11.13 11.23 10.43
C GLU A 162 10.24 11.80 11.52
N LEU A 163 8.98 12.10 11.20
CA LEU A 163 8.00 12.56 12.18
C LEU A 163 7.79 11.52 13.29
N LEU A 164 7.59 10.24 12.93
CA LEU A 164 7.42 9.16 13.91
C LEU A 164 8.66 8.98 14.79
N LYS A 165 9.88 9.13 14.24
CA LYS A 165 11.13 9.11 15.01
C LYS A 165 11.23 10.29 15.97
N ALA A 166 10.76 11.47 15.57
CA ALA A 166 10.81 12.68 16.39
C ALA A 166 9.78 12.62 17.53
N THR A 167 8.53 12.25 17.24
CA THR A 167 7.43 12.30 18.21
C THR A 167 7.27 11.01 19.02
N ARG A 168 7.85 9.89 18.56
CA ARG A 168 7.89 8.59 19.24
C ARG A 168 6.55 8.18 19.89
N PRO A 169 5.41 8.15 19.17
CA PRO A 169 4.13 7.82 19.77
C PRO A 169 4.14 6.42 20.40
N ARG A 170 3.65 6.32 21.65
CA ARG A 170 3.58 5.05 22.40
C ARG A 170 2.69 4.04 21.69
N ASN A 171 3.13 2.78 21.64
CA ASN A 171 2.35 1.64 21.15
C ASN A 171 1.64 1.94 19.81
N LEU A 172 2.39 2.42 18.82
CA LEU A 172 1.86 2.78 17.51
C LEU A 172 1.48 1.53 16.70
N VAL A 173 0.24 1.50 16.22
CA VAL A 173 -0.24 0.54 15.21
C VAL A 173 -0.74 1.31 14.00
N VAL A 174 -0.38 0.84 12.80
CA VAL A 174 -0.88 1.38 11.53
C VAL A 174 -2.02 0.51 11.03
N LEU A 175 -3.14 1.12 10.65
CA LEU A 175 -4.25 0.46 9.98
C LEU A 175 -4.31 0.96 8.54
N SER A 176 -4.30 0.05 7.56
CA SER A 176 -4.30 0.42 6.14
C SER A 176 -5.27 -0.36 5.26
N GLY A 177 -5.39 0.00 3.98
CA GLY A 177 -6.35 -0.58 3.05
C GLY A 177 -5.88 -0.60 1.59
N ASP A 178 -6.83 -0.49 0.65
CA ASP A 178 -6.65 -0.43 -0.82
C ASP A 178 -6.26 -1.74 -1.52
N VAL A 179 -5.70 -2.72 -0.79
CA VAL A 179 -5.08 -3.89 -1.42
C VAL A 179 -5.98 -5.10 -1.62
N HIS A 180 -7.21 -5.08 -1.10
CA HIS A 180 -8.23 -6.14 -1.31
C HIS A 180 -7.81 -7.53 -0.78
N TYR A 181 -6.83 -7.58 0.14
CA TYR A 181 -6.46 -8.75 0.92
C TYR A 181 -6.04 -8.36 2.34
N GLY A 182 -6.06 -9.35 3.24
CA GLY A 182 -5.65 -9.23 4.63
C GLY A 182 -4.18 -9.54 4.81
N GLU A 183 -3.44 -8.66 5.46
CA GLU A 183 -2.01 -8.78 5.70
C GLU A 183 -1.66 -8.10 7.03
N ILE A 184 -0.71 -8.69 7.75
CA ILE A 184 -0.09 -8.11 8.93
C ILE A 184 1.40 -8.02 8.63
N MET A 185 1.91 -6.81 8.65
CA MET A 185 3.32 -6.52 8.44
C MET A 185 3.91 -6.06 9.76
N GLU A 186 5.03 -6.65 10.16
CA GLU A 186 5.77 -6.27 11.35
C GLU A 186 7.20 -5.94 10.94
N SER A 187 7.72 -4.83 11.44
CA SER A 187 9.12 -4.45 11.28
C SER A 187 9.61 -3.78 12.56
N HIS A 188 10.44 -4.49 13.31
CA HIS A 188 11.17 -3.99 14.48
C HIS A 188 10.28 -3.39 15.57
N GLY A 189 9.06 -3.89 15.73
CA GLY A 189 8.06 -3.51 16.72
C GLY A 189 6.95 -2.61 16.17
N LEU A 190 7.10 -2.09 14.93
CA LEU A 190 6.01 -1.40 14.25
C LEU A 190 5.14 -2.41 13.51
N VAL A 191 3.83 -2.32 13.73
CA VAL A 191 2.84 -3.20 13.10
C VAL A 191 1.93 -2.40 12.18
N GLU A 192 1.75 -2.90 10.96
CA GLU A 192 0.70 -2.48 10.04
C GLU A 192 -0.28 -3.64 9.80
N ILE A 193 -1.57 -3.35 9.87
CA ILE A 193 -2.65 -4.32 9.61
C ILE A 193 -3.50 -3.79 8.47
N THR A 194 -3.77 -4.60 7.44
CA THR A 194 -4.70 -4.21 6.37
C THR A 194 -6.15 -4.57 6.72
N SER A 195 -7.08 -3.64 6.53
CA SER A 195 -8.51 -3.82 6.77
C SER A 195 -9.28 -4.38 5.57
N SER A 196 -8.64 -4.52 4.40
CA SER A 196 -9.32 -4.84 3.14
C SER A 196 -9.98 -6.23 3.12
N SER A 197 -9.47 -7.19 3.90
CA SER A 197 -10.11 -8.50 4.06
C SER A 197 -11.41 -8.48 4.85
N LEU A 198 -11.73 -7.37 5.53
CA LEU A 198 -12.97 -7.24 6.31
C LEU A 198 -14.20 -7.10 5.40
N THR A 199 -14.02 -6.71 4.13
CA THR A 199 -15.10 -6.58 3.15
C THR A 199 -15.00 -7.57 1.99
N HIS A 200 -13.79 -8.00 1.60
CA HIS A 200 -13.58 -9.00 0.55
C HIS A 200 -12.36 -9.88 0.85
N SER A 201 -12.51 -11.21 0.82
CA SER A 201 -11.37 -12.13 0.85
C SER A 201 -10.97 -12.48 -0.58
N LEU A 202 -9.67 -12.73 -0.83
CA LEU A 202 -9.10 -13.03 -2.16
C LEU A 202 -9.54 -14.41 -2.72
N LYS A 203 -10.75 -14.88 -2.40
CA LYS A 203 -11.28 -16.20 -2.75
C LYS A 203 -12.54 -16.22 -3.61
N GLU A 204 -13.13 -15.08 -3.95
CA GLU A 204 -14.24 -15.05 -4.91
C GLU A 204 -13.75 -14.68 -6.32
N LEU A 205 -13.10 -15.67 -6.95
CA LEU A 205 -13.02 -15.76 -8.40
C LEU A 205 -14.42 -16.14 -8.90
N GLU A 206 -15.26 -15.13 -9.14
CA GLU A 206 -16.51 -15.34 -9.88
C GLU A 206 -16.19 -16.00 -11.22
N SER A 207 -16.63 -17.25 -11.36
CA SER A 207 -16.65 -18.04 -12.58
C SER A 207 -17.43 -17.28 -13.66
N GLY A 208 -16.73 -16.68 -14.63
CA GLY A 208 -17.39 -16.02 -15.76
C GLY A 208 -16.61 -14.93 -16.49
N LYS A 209 -15.40 -14.55 -16.05
CA LYS A 209 -14.61 -13.50 -16.71
C LYS A 209 -13.56 -14.07 -17.68
N SER A 210 -13.43 -13.41 -18.85
CA SER A 210 -12.44 -13.62 -19.92
C SER A 210 -11.12 -14.26 -19.47
N VAL A 211 -10.62 -15.26 -20.23
CA VAL A 211 -9.31 -15.92 -20.05
C VAL A 211 -8.18 -14.92 -19.80
N PHE A 212 -8.22 -13.75 -20.45
CA PHE A 212 -7.24 -12.69 -20.24
C PHE A 212 -7.27 -12.13 -18.81
N LYS A 213 -8.44 -11.87 -18.24
CA LYS A 213 -8.58 -11.40 -16.85
C LYS A 213 -8.09 -12.46 -15.85
N MET A 214 -8.35 -13.73 -16.16
CA MET A 214 -7.84 -14.86 -15.37
C MET A 214 -6.31 -14.91 -15.40
N LEU A 215 -5.70 -14.85 -16.59
CA LEU A 215 -4.25 -14.84 -16.74
C LEU A 215 -3.59 -13.63 -16.06
N MET A 216 -4.18 -12.44 -16.18
CA MET A 216 -3.69 -11.24 -15.49
C MET A 216 -3.79 -11.35 -13.97
N HIS A 217 -4.88 -11.95 -13.46
CA HIS A 217 -5.02 -12.21 -12.03
C HIS A 217 -3.99 -13.24 -11.56
N TYR A 218 -3.77 -14.33 -12.30
CA TYR A 218 -2.73 -15.31 -12.00
C TYR A 218 -1.32 -14.69 -12.05
N ALA A 219 -1.01 -13.85 -13.04
CA ALA A 219 0.25 -13.14 -13.12
C ALA A 219 0.44 -12.18 -11.93
N PHE A 220 -0.61 -11.45 -11.53
CA PHE A 220 -0.59 -10.61 -10.34
C PHE A 220 -0.36 -11.42 -9.07
N CYS A 221 -1.09 -12.53 -8.88
CA CYS A 221 -0.91 -13.45 -7.76
C CYS A 221 0.48 -14.10 -7.75
N LEU A 222 1.05 -14.39 -8.92
CA LEU A 222 2.40 -14.94 -9.05
C LEU A 222 3.46 -13.89 -8.72
N VAL A 223 3.31 -12.65 -9.18
CA VAL A 223 4.17 -11.51 -8.78
C VAL A 223 4.08 -11.28 -7.28
N LEU A 224 2.88 -11.30 -6.70
CA LEU A 224 2.69 -11.24 -5.25
C LEU A 224 3.39 -12.41 -4.54
N SER A 225 3.29 -13.63 -5.06
CA SER A 225 3.92 -14.82 -4.48
C SER A 225 5.44 -14.75 -4.53
N MET A 226 6.01 -14.42 -5.70
CA MET A 226 7.46 -14.25 -5.89
C MET A 226 8.01 -13.11 -5.03
N TYR A 227 7.26 -12.01 -4.93
CA TYR A 227 7.62 -10.88 -4.07
C TYR A 227 7.59 -11.28 -2.59
N LYS A 228 6.57 -12.01 -2.14
CA LYS A 228 6.50 -12.56 -0.77
C LYS A 228 7.65 -13.52 -0.47
N GLU A 229 8.16 -14.25 -1.46
CA GLU A 229 9.33 -15.12 -1.31
C GLU A 229 10.66 -14.36 -1.34
N HIS A 230 10.80 -13.29 -2.13
CA HIS A 230 12.07 -12.57 -2.30
C HIS A 230 12.38 -11.54 -1.20
N ASN A 231 11.36 -10.90 -0.62
CA ASN A 231 11.51 -9.96 0.50
C ASN A 231 11.57 -10.64 1.87
N SER A 232 11.89 -11.94 1.90
CA SER A 232 12.05 -12.76 3.10
C SER A 232 13.24 -12.36 4.00
N THR A 233 13.92 -11.24 3.71
CA THR A 233 14.82 -10.54 4.65
C THR A 233 14.12 -9.46 5.48
N MET A 234 12.91 -8.99 5.12
CA MET A 234 12.14 -8.00 5.89
C MET A 234 10.91 -8.56 6.63
N THR A 235 10.62 -9.85 6.53
CA THR A 235 9.69 -10.53 7.44
C THR A 235 10.10 -11.98 7.51
N GLN A 236 10.61 -12.40 8.66
CA GLN A 236 10.60 -13.79 9.04
C GLN A 236 9.17 -14.30 8.81
N GLN A 237 8.99 -15.26 7.90
CA GLN A 237 7.70 -15.87 7.59
C GLN A 237 7.10 -16.54 8.84
N SER A 238 6.42 -15.79 9.66
CA SER A 238 5.33 -16.31 10.48
C SER A 238 4.07 -16.00 9.70
N LYS A 239 3.31 -17.02 9.29
CA LYS A 239 1.88 -16.85 9.09
C LYS A 239 1.38 -16.43 10.48
N VAL A 240 1.24 -15.13 10.70
CA VAL A 240 0.86 -14.61 11.99
C VAL A 240 -0.66 -14.59 12.05
N CYS A 241 -1.25 -15.37 12.96
CA CYS A 241 -2.67 -15.31 13.26
C CYS A 241 -2.91 -14.17 14.25
N LEU A 242 -3.82 -13.25 13.91
CA LEU A 242 -4.29 -12.22 14.82
C LEU A 242 -5.45 -12.80 15.65
N ALA A 243 -5.30 -12.83 16.96
CA ALA A 243 -6.44 -13.00 17.86
C ALA A 243 -6.68 -11.68 18.59
N ILE A 244 -7.90 -11.18 18.50
CA ILE A 244 -8.37 -10.06 19.32
C ILE A 244 -9.23 -10.67 20.41
N HIS A 245 -8.68 -10.75 21.62
CA HIS A 245 -9.42 -11.17 22.80
C HIS A 245 -10.03 -9.93 23.46
N THR A 246 -11.35 -9.82 23.35
CA THR A 246 -12.13 -8.84 24.10
C THR A 246 -12.71 -9.52 25.33
N GLN A 247 -12.26 -9.13 26.51
CA GLN A 247 -12.85 -9.60 27.77
C GLN A 247 -13.58 -8.44 28.43
N VAL A 248 -14.89 -8.61 28.60
CA VAL A 248 -15.76 -7.70 29.35
C VAL A 248 -16.05 -8.37 30.69
N THR A 249 -15.61 -7.76 31.79
CA THR A 249 -15.92 -8.27 33.13
C THR A 249 -17.31 -7.81 33.57
N CYS A 250 -17.90 -8.51 34.55
CA CYS A 250 -19.20 -8.13 35.13
C CYS A 250 -19.19 -6.75 35.81
N THR A 251 -18.01 -6.13 35.99
CA THR A 251 -17.84 -4.77 36.53
C THR A 251 -17.92 -3.69 35.44
N GLY A 252 -17.99 -4.06 34.15
CA GLY A 252 -17.98 -3.13 33.03
C GLY A 252 -16.62 -2.94 32.37
N ASN A 253 -15.58 -3.62 32.85
CA ASN A 253 -14.22 -3.40 32.43
C ASN A 253 -13.96 -4.09 31.10
N MET A 254 -13.62 -3.32 30.06
CA MET A 254 -13.33 -3.84 28.72
C MET A 254 -11.82 -3.92 28.51
N SER A 255 -11.27 -5.13 28.48
CA SER A 255 -9.86 -5.34 28.12
C SER A 255 -9.76 -5.90 26.69
N ILE A 256 -8.94 -5.25 25.87
CA ILE A 256 -8.63 -5.68 24.49
C ILE A 256 -7.19 -6.16 24.47
N ARG A 257 -7.00 -7.48 24.36
CA ARG A 257 -5.70 -8.10 24.11
C ARG A 257 -5.62 -8.48 22.64
N ILE A 258 -4.79 -7.78 21.89
CA ILE A 258 -4.46 -8.15 20.52
C ILE A 258 -3.20 -9.00 20.60
N SER A 259 -3.29 -10.25 20.19
CA SER A 259 -2.20 -11.21 20.17
C SER A 259 -1.91 -11.65 18.75
N LEU A 260 -0.63 -11.62 18.39
CA LEU A 260 -0.07 -12.15 17.16
C LEU A 260 0.50 -13.52 17.48
N PHE A 261 0.03 -14.57 16.82
CA PHE A 261 0.52 -15.94 17.00
C PHE A 261 1.26 -16.39 15.75
N THR A 262 2.40 -17.05 15.91
CA THR A 262 3.05 -17.76 14.81
C THR A 262 2.15 -18.90 14.28
N LYS A 263 2.52 -19.45 13.11
CA LYS A 263 1.86 -20.59 12.48
C LYS A 263 1.81 -21.86 13.34
N TYR A 264 2.59 -21.91 14.42
CA TYR A 264 2.67 -23.03 15.36
C TYR A 264 1.91 -22.75 16.68
N GLY A 265 1.13 -21.66 16.75
CA GLY A 265 0.39 -21.28 17.95
C GLY A 265 1.26 -20.60 19.03
N MET A 266 2.54 -20.33 18.76
CA MET A 266 3.39 -19.57 19.68
C MET A 266 3.03 -18.09 19.62
N GLU A 267 2.75 -17.46 20.75
CA GLU A 267 2.46 -16.03 20.84
C GLU A 267 3.73 -15.21 20.54
N TYR A 268 3.69 -14.42 19.47
CA TYR A 268 4.78 -13.63 18.91
C TYR A 268 4.81 -12.20 19.48
N MET A 269 3.65 -11.54 19.57
CA MET A 269 3.48 -10.21 20.17
C MET A 269 2.08 -10.09 20.78
N TYR A 270 1.91 -9.28 21.84
CA TYR A 270 0.58 -8.87 22.28
C TYR A 270 0.59 -7.50 22.95
N THR A 271 -0.53 -6.77 22.84
CA THR A 271 -0.67 -5.36 23.27
C THR A 271 -0.53 -5.10 24.77
N LEU A 272 -0.45 -6.15 25.60
CA LEU A 272 -0.46 -6.05 27.06
C LEU A 272 0.69 -6.82 27.72
N ARG A 273 1.88 -6.88 27.10
CA ARG A 273 3.07 -7.36 27.83
C ARG A 273 3.30 -6.39 28.99
N ARG A 274 3.19 -6.87 30.25
CA ARG A 274 3.43 -6.02 31.45
C ARG A 274 4.80 -5.32 31.46
N ASN A 275 5.78 -5.80 30.67
CA ASN A 275 7.13 -5.26 30.56
C ASN A 275 7.53 -4.90 29.10
N HIS A 276 6.59 -4.61 28.19
CA HIS A 276 6.96 -4.14 26.84
C HIS A 276 7.32 -2.65 26.91
N ASP A 277 8.48 -2.30 26.36
CA ASP A 277 8.86 -0.90 26.18
C ASP A 277 7.98 -0.30 25.06
N PRO A 278 7.08 0.65 25.37
CA PRO A 278 6.18 1.24 24.37
C PRO A 278 6.91 2.06 23.30
N TYR A 279 8.23 2.26 23.48
CA TYR A 279 9.12 2.92 22.55
C TYR A 279 10.13 1.99 21.87
N GLU A 280 10.03 0.67 22.09
CA GLU A 280 10.87 -0.36 21.47
C GLU A 280 11.08 -0.15 19.96
N PRO A 281 10.05 0.23 19.16
CA PRO A 281 10.25 0.40 17.73
C PRO A 281 11.18 1.55 17.35
N TYR A 282 11.23 2.60 18.16
CA TYR A 282 12.12 3.75 17.93
C TYR A 282 13.54 3.46 18.41
N ASN A 283 13.70 2.65 19.45
CA ASN A 283 15.02 2.22 19.92
C ASN A 283 15.73 1.34 18.91
N ARG A 284 14.97 0.56 18.13
CA ARG A 284 15.47 -0.28 17.03
C ARG A 284 15.44 0.41 15.66
N ALA A 285 15.20 1.72 15.62
CA ALA A 285 15.06 2.45 14.35
C ALA A 285 16.35 2.41 13.50
N THR A 286 17.52 2.23 14.11
CA THR A 286 18.81 2.16 13.40
C THR A 286 19.13 0.79 12.84
N GLU A 287 18.37 -0.26 13.20
CA GLU A 287 18.63 -1.62 12.74
C GLU A 287 18.40 -1.75 11.22
N PRO A 288 19.26 -2.50 10.50
CA PRO A 288 19.07 -2.74 9.06
C PRO A 288 17.70 -3.38 8.78
N GLY A 289 16.95 -2.77 7.85
CA GLY A 289 15.60 -3.25 7.52
C GLY A 289 14.49 -2.73 8.43
N SER A 290 14.78 -1.87 9.42
CA SER A 290 13.73 -1.11 10.11
C SER A 290 12.98 -0.20 9.13
N PHE A 291 11.64 -0.22 9.19
CA PHE A 291 10.79 0.71 8.43
C PHE A 291 11.23 2.17 8.61
N LEU A 292 11.68 2.54 9.82
CA LEU A 292 12.06 3.92 10.16
C LEU A 292 13.38 4.38 9.51
N ASN A 293 14.14 3.45 8.89
CA ASN A 293 15.40 3.70 8.21
C ASN A 293 15.34 3.37 6.70
N ASN A 294 14.61 2.33 6.32
CA ASN A 294 14.52 1.85 4.94
C ASN A 294 13.18 2.24 4.28
N VAL A 295 13.01 3.54 4.03
CA VAL A 295 11.74 4.12 3.54
C VAL A 295 11.56 4.04 2.02
N TYR A 296 12.62 3.80 1.26
CA TYR A 296 12.59 3.85 -0.21
C TYR A 296 12.37 2.47 -0.84
N ILE A 297 11.22 2.28 -1.50
CA ILE A 297 10.98 1.09 -2.34
C ILE A 297 11.81 1.15 -3.63
N ILE A 298 11.88 2.34 -4.24
CA ILE A 298 12.63 2.59 -5.46
C ILE A 298 14.01 3.09 -5.03
N LYS A 299 15.02 2.22 -5.10
CA LYS A 299 16.40 2.60 -4.81
C LYS A 299 16.96 3.42 -5.96
N CYS A 300 17.64 4.52 -5.64
CA CYS A 300 18.36 5.28 -6.65
C CYS A 300 19.50 4.43 -7.23
N THR A 301 19.52 4.29 -8.55
CA THR A 301 20.57 3.57 -9.28
C THR A 301 21.39 4.52 -10.15
N SER A 302 22.62 4.11 -10.46
CA SER A 302 23.52 4.88 -11.31
C SER A 302 23.04 4.91 -12.77
N TRP A 303 23.45 5.95 -13.51
CA TRP A 303 23.11 6.07 -14.93
C TRP A 303 23.61 4.87 -15.78
N PRO A 304 24.84 4.35 -15.57
CA PRO A 304 25.30 3.14 -16.26
C PRO A 304 24.43 1.91 -15.99
N TYR A 305 23.95 1.73 -14.76
CA TYR A 305 23.05 0.62 -14.42
C TYR A 305 21.72 0.74 -15.18
N LYS A 306 21.17 1.95 -15.29
CA LYS A 306 19.95 2.19 -16.07
C LYS A 306 20.13 1.80 -17.54
N ILE A 307 21.24 2.23 -18.16
CA ILE A 307 21.57 1.83 -19.55
C ILE A 307 21.66 0.30 -19.66
N LEU A 308 22.35 -0.36 -18.73
CA LEU A 308 22.48 -1.82 -18.73
C LEU A 308 21.11 -2.51 -18.70
N VAL A 309 20.21 -2.06 -17.83
CA VAL A 309 18.84 -2.59 -17.74
C VAL A 309 18.09 -2.36 -19.07
N PHE A 310 18.16 -1.16 -19.65
CA PHE A 310 17.50 -0.87 -20.92
C PHE A 310 18.06 -1.71 -22.08
N MET A 311 19.38 -1.89 -22.16
CA MET A 311 20.02 -2.74 -23.16
C MET A 311 19.61 -4.21 -23.00
N THR A 312 19.54 -4.69 -21.76
CA THR A 312 19.08 -6.05 -21.47
C THR A 312 17.63 -6.25 -21.92
N ILE A 313 16.73 -5.32 -21.59
CA ILE A 313 15.33 -5.37 -22.03
C ILE A 313 15.24 -5.33 -23.56
N PHE A 314 16.01 -4.46 -24.21
CA PHE A 314 16.04 -4.35 -25.67
C PHE A 314 16.49 -5.65 -26.34
N ILE A 315 17.55 -6.29 -25.83
CA ILE A 315 18.04 -7.58 -26.33
C ILE A 315 16.95 -8.65 -26.19
N ILE A 316 16.30 -8.77 -25.02
CA ILE A 316 15.23 -9.76 -24.80
C ILE A 316 14.08 -9.57 -25.78
N ILE A 317 13.65 -8.33 -26.00
CA ILE A 317 12.57 -8.00 -26.95
C ILE A 317 13.00 -8.35 -28.39
N SER A 318 14.23 -7.98 -28.78
CA SER A 318 14.77 -8.29 -30.11
C SER A 318 14.80 -9.80 -30.36
N TRP A 319 15.28 -10.59 -29.40
CA TRP A 319 15.30 -12.05 -29.50
C TRP A 319 13.90 -12.64 -29.57
N SER A 320 12.96 -12.12 -28.78
CA SER A 320 11.56 -12.58 -28.81
C SER A 320 10.91 -12.37 -30.17
N ILE A 321 11.16 -11.21 -30.80
CA ILE A 321 10.67 -10.89 -32.14
C ILE A 321 11.32 -11.82 -33.17
N GLN A 322 12.63 -12.04 -33.11
CA GLN A 322 13.33 -12.95 -34.03
C GLN A 322 12.80 -14.38 -33.93
N ILE A 323 12.60 -14.90 -32.72
CA ILE A 323 12.01 -16.23 -32.49
C ILE A 323 10.60 -16.30 -33.08
N ALA A 324 9.76 -15.30 -32.84
CA ALA A 324 8.40 -15.24 -33.38
C ALA A 324 8.40 -15.22 -34.93
N LEU A 325 9.33 -14.48 -35.54
CA LEU A 325 9.51 -14.47 -37.00
C LEU A 325 9.96 -15.84 -37.52
N ILE A 326 10.93 -16.50 -36.88
CA ILE A 326 11.41 -17.84 -37.27
C ILE A 326 10.27 -18.86 -37.18
N ILE A 327 9.50 -18.86 -36.08
CA ILE A 327 8.35 -19.76 -35.91
C ILE A 327 7.29 -19.49 -37.00
N SER A 328 6.99 -18.22 -37.27
CA SER A 328 6.02 -17.84 -38.31
C SER A 328 6.49 -18.28 -39.70
N TRP A 329 7.78 -18.13 -40.00
CA TRP A 329 8.37 -18.56 -41.26
C TRP A 329 8.35 -20.09 -41.41
N GLY A 330 8.69 -20.82 -40.34
CA GLY A 330 8.59 -22.29 -40.32
C GLY A 330 7.17 -22.82 -40.51
N LEU A 331 6.16 -22.16 -39.93
CA LEU A 331 4.75 -22.51 -40.13
C LEU A 331 4.27 -22.25 -41.56
N ILE A 332 4.71 -21.15 -42.19
CA ILE A 332 4.37 -20.82 -43.58
C ILE A 332 4.94 -21.88 -44.55
N TRP A 333 6.20 -22.27 -44.36
CA TRP A 333 6.86 -23.28 -45.18
C TRP A 333 6.33 -24.70 -44.93
N GLY A 334 6.01 -25.05 -43.68
CA GLY A 334 5.36 -26.32 -43.34
C GLY A 334 3.98 -26.47 -44.01
N HIS A 335 3.23 -25.37 -44.17
CA HIS A 335 1.94 -25.37 -44.86
C HIS A 335 2.05 -25.47 -46.39
N GLN A 336 3.14 -24.98 -46.98
CA GLN A 336 3.41 -25.12 -48.42
C GLN A 336 3.91 -26.53 -48.77
N GLY A 337 4.72 -27.17 -47.91
CA GLY A 337 5.17 -28.55 -48.09
C GLY A 337 4.03 -29.58 -48.12
N MET A 338 2.97 -29.39 -47.31
CA MET A 338 1.80 -30.28 -47.32
C MET A 338 0.84 -30.09 -48.51
N ARG A 339 0.92 -28.98 -49.26
CA ARG A 339 0.15 -28.81 -50.51
C ARG A 339 0.85 -29.36 -51.74
N GLY A 340 2.15 -29.66 -51.65
CA GLY A 340 2.96 -30.20 -52.76
C GLY A 340 2.85 -31.72 -52.94
N HIS A 341 2.46 -32.48 -51.92
CA HIS A 341 2.44 -33.95 -51.96
C HIS A 341 1.06 -34.57 -52.24
N GLY A 342 0.04 -33.78 -52.59
CA GLY A 342 -1.32 -34.27 -52.89
C GLY A 342 -1.68 -34.36 -54.38
N LYS A 343 -0.70 -34.33 -55.30
CA LYS A 343 -0.95 -34.31 -56.75
C LYS A 343 -0.07 -35.29 -57.55
N GLU A 344 0.27 -36.43 -56.97
CA GLU A 344 0.73 -37.60 -57.73
C GLU A 344 0.01 -38.84 -57.20
N LEU A 345 -1.17 -39.10 -57.75
CA LEU A 345 -1.85 -40.39 -57.79
C LEU A 345 -2.48 -40.54 -59.18
#